data_AF-A0AAD0USX9-F1
#
_entry.id   AF-A0AAD0USX9-F1
#
_cell.length_a   1.000
_cell.length_b   1.000
_cell.length_c   1.000
_cell.angle_alpha   90.00
_cell.angle_beta   90.00
_cell.angle_gamma   90.00
#
_symmetry.space_group_name_H-M   'P 1'
#
loop_
_entity.id
_entity.type
_entity.pdbx_description
1 polymer ?
#
loop_
_entity_poly.entity_id
_entity_poly.type
_entity_poly.pdbx_seq_one_letter_code
_entity_poly.pdbx_strand_id
1 'polypeptide(L)'
;MNPRSEPNPRVGEHKEELSRVYTKIKLYCIASGIADPIELHSRLDEFLNSVEKEILPLVKKEKLDFETEAMRLFLSSGILKSAQNDSAITMLPAIEPSSMVPNPVDFGPLGELAEPKEKLEPVAVVLSVLFWGSIYSFLLYGLLR
;
A
#
# COMPACT_ATOMS: atom_id res chain seq x y z
N MET A 1 34.29 -21.98 16.04
CA MET A 1 34.23 -21.05 14.89
C MET A 1 32.77 -20.78 14.61
N ASN A 2 32.33 -19.54 14.78
CA ASN A 2 30.96 -19.14 14.47
C ASN A 2 30.94 -18.74 12.99
N PRO A 3 30.17 -19.38 12.10
CA PRO A 3 30.09 -18.96 10.70
C PRO A 3 29.30 -17.64 10.69
N ARG A 4 30.02 -16.52 10.79
CA ARG A 4 29.45 -15.23 10.42
C ARG A 4 29.18 -15.31 8.93
N SER A 5 27.90 -15.49 8.58
CA SER A 5 27.38 -15.34 7.24
C SER A 5 27.93 -14.05 6.63
N GLU A 6 28.82 -14.20 5.64
CA GLU A 6 29.33 -13.07 4.89
C GLU A 6 28.14 -12.31 4.30
N PRO A 7 28.08 -10.97 4.44
CA PRO A 7 27.01 -10.19 3.84
C PRO A 7 27.11 -10.36 2.32
N ASN A 8 26.11 -11.03 1.73
CA ASN A 8 26.05 -11.25 0.29
C ASN A 8 26.05 -9.88 -0.41
N PRO A 9 27.11 -9.50 -1.15
CA PRO A 9 27.26 -8.14 -1.69
C PRO A 9 26.14 -7.78 -2.68
N ARG A 10 25.40 -8.79 -3.15
CA ARG A 10 24.28 -8.68 -4.09
C ARG A 10 23.01 -8.08 -3.49
N VAL A 11 22.84 -8.17 -2.17
CA VAL A 11 21.69 -7.58 -1.45
C VAL A 11 21.96 -6.11 -1.10
N GLY A 12 23.21 -5.65 -1.22
CA GLY A 12 23.61 -4.29 -0.85
C GLY A 12 22.98 -3.19 -1.70
N GLU A 13 22.82 -3.41 -3.01
CA GLU A 13 22.33 -2.39 -3.96
C GLU A 13 20.82 -2.11 -3.79
N HIS A 14 20.01 -3.14 -3.50
CA HIS A 14 18.55 -3.02 -3.34
C HIS A 14 18.10 -3.13 -1.87
N LYS A 15 19.00 -2.88 -0.92
CA LYS A 15 18.72 -3.08 0.51
C LYS A 15 17.56 -2.23 1.03
N GLU A 16 17.50 -0.96 0.58
CA GLU A 16 16.42 -0.05 0.98
C GLU A 16 15.07 -0.47 0.41
N GLU A 17 15.03 -0.83 -0.87
CA GLU A 17 13.81 -1.29 -1.56
C GLU A 17 13.31 -2.60 -0.95
N LEU A 18 14.21 -3.56 -0.69
CA LEU A 18 13.88 -4.81 -0.01
C LEU A 18 13.31 -4.56 1.38
N SER A 19 13.87 -3.61 2.14
CA SER A 19 13.35 -3.28 3.48
C SER A 19 11.95 -2.66 3.45
N ARG A 20 11.66 -1.83 2.43
CA ARG A 20 10.33 -1.25 2.20
C ARG A 20 9.33 -2.33 1.84
N VAL A 21 9.66 -3.19 0.88
CA VAL A 21 8.84 -4.33 0.45
C VAL A 21 8.57 -5.28 1.61
N TYR A 22 9.61 -5.63 2.37
CA TYR A 22 9.50 -6.50 3.54
C TYR A 22 8.51 -5.95 4.57
N THR A 23 8.58 -4.64 4.85
CA THR A 23 7.66 -3.98 5.77
C THR A 23 6.22 -4.05 5.25
N LYS A 24 6.01 -3.77 3.95
CA LYS A 24 4.68 -3.86 3.32
C LYS A 24 4.12 -5.28 3.42
N ILE A 25 4.90 -6.29 3.06
CA ILE A 25 4.47 -7.69 3.10
C ILE A 25 4.15 -8.14 4.51
N LYS A 26 4.97 -7.76 5.49
CA LYS A 26 4.69 -8.03 6.90
C LYS A 26 3.31 -7.50 7.31
N LEU A 27 2.97 -6.27 6.89
CA LEU A 27 1.65 -5.70 7.15
C LEU A 27 0.54 -6.47 6.45
N TYR A 28 0.73 -6.90 5.20
CA TYR A 28 -0.23 -7.73 4.47
C TYR A 28 -0.48 -9.08 5.16
N CYS A 29 0.57 -9.75 5.64
CA CYS A 29 0.45 -11.00 6.37
C CYS A 29 -0.37 -10.83 7.66
N ILE A 30 -0.09 -9.77 8.43
CA ILE A 30 -0.83 -9.44 9.65
C ILE A 30 -2.30 -9.12 9.32
N ALA A 31 -2.56 -8.30 8.31
CA ALA A 31 -3.90 -7.94 7.86
C ALA A 31 -4.70 -9.16 7.33
N SER A 32 -4.00 -10.18 6.82
CA SER A 32 -4.59 -11.43 6.35
C SER A 32 -4.89 -12.43 7.48
N GLY A 33 -4.61 -12.06 8.74
CA GLY A 33 -4.95 -12.89 9.90
C GLY A 33 -3.81 -13.80 10.40
N ILE A 34 -2.59 -13.67 9.87
CA ILE A 34 -1.42 -14.39 10.39
C ILE A 34 -0.99 -13.71 11.70
N ALA A 35 -1.48 -14.23 12.83
CA ALA A 35 -1.22 -13.70 14.16
C ALA A 35 -0.05 -14.38 14.87
N ASP A 36 0.29 -15.62 14.51
CA ASP A 36 1.41 -16.36 15.11
C ASP A 36 2.75 -15.76 14.61
N PRO A 37 3.62 -15.26 15.52
CA PRO A 37 4.93 -14.75 15.15
C PRO A 37 5.81 -15.78 14.44
N ILE A 38 5.73 -17.07 14.81
CA ILE A 38 6.56 -18.12 14.22
C ILE A 38 6.16 -18.36 12.77
N GLU A 39 4.85 -18.48 12.53
CA GLU A 39 4.30 -18.62 11.18
C GLU A 39 4.61 -17.38 10.32
N LEU A 40 4.45 -16.18 10.88
CA LEU A 40 4.78 -14.93 10.19
C LEU A 40 6.23 -14.90 9.73
N HIS A 41 7.17 -15.25 10.61
CA HIS A 41 8.60 -15.29 10.28
C HIS A 41 8.89 -16.34 9.21
N SER A 42 8.31 -17.54 9.32
CA SER A 42 8.48 -18.59 8.31
C SER A 42 8.00 -18.16 6.92
N ARG A 43 6.88 -17.44 6.84
CA ARG A 43 6.33 -16.92 5.57
C ARG A 43 7.18 -15.80 4.98
N LEU A 44 7.73 -14.93 5.84
CA LEU A 44 8.63 -13.86 5.42
C LEU A 44 9.98 -14.42 4.94
N ASP A 45 10.49 -15.48 5.57
CA ASP A 45 11.72 -16.15 5.12
C ASP A 45 11.51 -16.88 3.79
N GLU A 46 10.35 -17.52 3.59
CA GLU A 46 9.95 -18.11 2.30
C GLU A 46 9.91 -17.05 1.19
N PHE A 47 9.36 -15.87 1.49
CA PHE A 47 9.38 -14.73 0.58
C PHE A 47 10.80 -14.29 0.24
N LEU A 48 11.66 -14.07 1.24
CA LEU A 48 13.04 -13.61 1.03
C LEU A 48 13.84 -14.58 0.15
N ASN A 49 13.68 -15.89 0.40
CA ASN A 49 14.30 -16.92 -0.43
C ASN A 49 13.81 -16.88 -1.89
N SER A 50 12.54 -16.58 -2.10
CA SER A 50 11.96 -16.48 -3.45
C SER A 50 12.46 -15.25 -4.20
N VAL A 51 12.58 -14.11 -3.51
CA VAL A 51 13.18 -12.88 -4.05
C VAL A 51 14.64 -13.12 -4.46
N GLU A 52 15.42 -13.82 -3.65
CA GLU A 52 16.82 -14.13 -3.97
C GLU A 52 16.97 -15.02 -5.20
N LYS A 53 16.07 -15.99 -5.37
CA LYS A 53 16.12 -16.95 -6.48
C LYS A 53 15.58 -16.38 -7.79
N GLU A 54 14.49 -15.63 -7.73
CA GLU A 54 13.72 -15.27 -8.94
C GLU A 54 13.93 -13.81 -9.36
N ILE A 55 14.00 -12.88 -8.41
CA ILE A 55 13.95 -11.43 -8.71
C ILE A 55 15.33 -10.83 -8.88
N LEU A 56 16.24 -11.14 -7.96
CA LEU A 56 17.64 -10.69 -8.03
C LEU A 56 18.31 -10.95 -9.40
N PRO A 57 18.13 -12.12 -10.05
CA PRO A 57 18.68 -12.33 -11.39
C PRO A 57 17.92 -11.60 -12.52
N LEU A 58 16.62 -11.34 -12.37
CA LEU A 58 15.80 -10.66 -13.39
C LEU A 58 16.06 -9.15 -13.41
N VAL A 59 16.06 -8.51 -12.24
CA VAL A 59 16.27 -7.05 -12.10
C VAL A 59 17.61 -6.62 -12.69
N LYS A 60 18.65 -7.46 -12.53
CA LYS A 60 19.97 -7.23 -13.10
C LYS A 60 20.00 -7.31 -14.63
N LYS A 61 19.17 -8.17 -15.23
CA LYS A 61 19.13 -8.39 -16.69
C LYS A 61 18.28 -7.35 -17.42
N GLU A 62 17.14 -6.97 -16.84
CA GLU A 62 16.10 -6.22 -17.54
C GLU A 62 15.87 -4.80 -16.99
N LYS A 63 16.60 -4.37 -15.95
CA LYS A 63 16.40 -3.07 -15.26
C LYS A 63 14.92 -2.83 -14.89
N LEU A 64 14.25 -3.90 -14.44
CA LEU A 64 12.88 -3.82 -13.96
C LEU A 64 12.84 -3.18 -12.56
N ASP A 65 11.72 -2.54 -12.26
CA ASP A 65 11.47 -1.99 -10.93
C ASP A 65 11.36 -3.12 -9.90
N PHE A 66 12.31 -3.17 -8.97
CA PHE A 66 12.47 -4.23 -7.99
C PHE A 66 11.24 -4.35 -7.08
N GLU A 67 10.68 -3.22 -6.66
CA GLU A 67 9.54 -3.20 -5.73
C GLU A 67 8.28 -3.79 -6.37
N THR A 68 8.00 -3.43 -7.61
CA THR A 68 6.84 -3.92 -8.36
C THR A 68 6.92 -5.42 -8.60
N GLU A 69 8.07 -5.93 -9.04
CA GLU A 69 8.24 -7.38 -9.26
C GLU A 69 8.24 -8.18 -7.95
N ALA A 70 8.80 -7.63 -6.87
CA ALA A 70 8.76 -8.26 -5.56
C ALA A 70 7.35 -8.38 -5.01
N MET A 71 6.52 -7.36 -5.19
CA MET A 71 5.12 -7.43 -4.81
C MET A 71 4.31 -8.36 -5.72
N ARG A 72 4.60 -8.38 -7.02
CA ARG A 72 3.96 -9.31 -7.95
C ARG A 72 4.23 -10.75 -7.55
N LEU A 73 5.49 -11.09 -7.26
CA LEU A 73 5.88 -12.42 -6.79
C LEU A 73 5.18 -12.78 -5.49
N PHE A 74 5.11 -11.85 -4.53
CA PHE A 74 4.39 -12.08 -3.27
C PHE A 74 2.91 -12.41 -3.49
N LEU A 75 2.22 -11.66 -4.36
CA LEU A 75 0.80 -11.90 -4.66
C LEU A 75 0.59 -13.21 -5.42
N SER A 76 1.50 -13.58 -6.32
CA SER A 76 1.38 -14.82 -7.11
C SER A 76 1.80 -16.08 -6.36
N SER A 77 2.76 -15.98 -5.43
CA SER A 77 3.31 -17.11 -4.68
C SER A 77 2.32 -17.76 -3.73
N GLY A 78 1.21 -17.08 -3.41
CA GLY A 78 0.20 -17.63 -2.51
C GLY A 78 0.70 -17.83 -1.09
N ILE A 79 1.73 -17.08 -0.66
CA ILE A 79 2.25 -17.09 0.72
C ILE A 79 1.15 -16.79 1.75
N LEU A 80 0.12 -16.04 1.35
CA LEU A 80 -1.08 -15.78 2.15
C LEU A 80 -2.08 -16.95 2.22
N LYS A 81 -1.94 -17.99 1.39
CA LYS A 81 -2.84 -19.16 1.36
C LYS A 81 -2.46 -20.18 2.45
N SER A 82 -2.28 -19.72 3.68
CA SER A 82 -2.15 -20.61 4.84
C SER A 82 -3.55 -20.98 5.32
N ALA A 83 -3.94 -22.24 5.07
CA ALA A 83 -5.04 -22.96 5.71
C ALA A 83 -6.44 -22.31 5.68
N GLN A 84 -7.00 -22.11 4.49
CA GLN A 84 -8.44 -22.30 4.34
C GLN A 84 -8.68 -23.81 4.24
N ASN A 85 -9.01 -24.44 5.37
CA ASN A 85 -9.23 -25.88 5.46
C ASN A 85 -10.16 -26.40 4.33
N ASP A 86 -9.63 -27.33 3.54
CA ASP A 86 -10.18 -28.00 2.36
C ASP A 86 -11.41 -28.89 2.62
N SER A 87 -12.41 -28.44 3.39
CA SER A 87 -13.68 -29.18 3.50
C SER A 87 -14.95 -28.36 3.73
N ALA A 88 -14.90 -27.02 3.70
CA ALA A 88 -16.09 -26.19 3.97
C ALA A 88 -16.46 -25.16 2.88
N ILE A 89 -15.68 -25.01 1.79
CA ILE A 89 -15.88 -23.92 0.81
C ILE A 89 -15.91 -24.49 -0.61
N THR A 90 -16.72 -25.54 -0.80
CA THR A 90 -17.25 -25.90 -2.14
C THR A 90 -18.63 -25.24 -2.37
N MET A 91 -19.00 -24.27 -1.54
CA MET A 91 -20.06 -23.33 -1.83
C MET A 91 -19.49 -21.94 -1.62
N LEU A 92 -19.10 -21.29 -2.73
CA LEU A 92 -19.04 -19.84 -2.76
C LEU A 92 -20.42 -19.35 -2.29
N PRO A 93 -20.56 -18.63 -1.16
CA PRO A 93 -21.82 -17.96 -0.90
C PRO A 93 -21.97 -16.93 -2.02
N ALA A 94 -23.09 -16.97 -2.73
CA ALA A 94 -23.40 -15.96 -3.73
C ALA A 94 -23.28 -14.59 -3.05
N ILE A 95 -22.26 -13.81 -3.42
CA ILE A 95 -22.17 -12.41 -3.04
C ILE A 95 -23.29 -11.72 -3.81
N GLU A 96 -24.44 -11.60 -3.15
CA GLU A 96 -25.52 -10.75 -3.59
C GLU A 96 -25.03 -9.29 -3.43
N PRO A 97 -24.87 -8.51 -4.51
CA PRO A 97 -24.25 -7.18 -4.45
C PRO A 97 -25.15 -6.10 -3.83
N SER A 98 -26.17 -6.49 -3.06
CA SER A 98 -27.22 -5.60 -2.55
C SER A 98 -27.30 -5.58 -1.03
N SER A 99 -26.20 -5.32 -0.34
CA SER A 99 -26.24 -4.74 1.02
C SER A 99 -24.88 -4.19 1.44
N MET A 100 -24.24 -3.42 0.57
CA MET A 100 -23.03 -2.66 0.91
C MET A 100 -23.38 -1.19 1.13
N VAL A 101 -24.45 -0.94 1.90
CA VAL A 101 -24.57 0.33 2.61
C VAL A 101 -23.93 0.06 3.97
N PRO A 102 -22.67 0.49 4.21
CA PRO A 102 -22.11 0.37 5.54
C PRO A 102 -23.08 1.08 6.51
N ASN A 103 -23.43 0.39 7.59
CA ASN A 103 -24.14 1.01 8.69
C ASN A 103 -23.35 2.29 9.03
N PRO A 104 -23.95 3.50 8.99
CA PRO A 104 -23.22 4.73 9.23
C PRO A 104 -22.48 4.57 10.56
N VAL A 105 -21.15 4.67 10.49
CA VAL A 105 -20.30 4.55 11.67
C VAL A 105 -20.73 5.67 12.60
N ASP A 106 -21.34 5.31 13.73
CA ASP A 106 -21.75 6.25 14.76
C ASP A 106 -20.47 6.75 15.44
N PHE A 107 -19.89 7.82 14.88
CA PHE A 107 -18.63 8.38 15.36
C PHE A 107 -18.75 9.05 16.74
N GLY A 108 -19.93 9.04 17.37
CA GLY A 108 -20.17 9.62 18.69
C GLY A 108 -19.51 11.01 18.83
N PRO A 109 -18.87 11.32 19.97
CA PRO A 109 -18.20 12.62 20.18
C PRO A 109 -16.95 12.83 19.30
N LEU A 110 -16.46 11.79 18.60
CA LEU A 110 -15.38 11.92 17.62
C LEU A 110 -15.90 12.45 16.27
N GLY A 111 -17.20 12.27 15.98
CA GLY A 111 -17.86 12.85 14.81
C GLY A 111 -17.90 14.38 14.90
N GLU A 112 -18.20 14.91 16.10
CA GLU A 112 -18.19 16.37 16.36
C GLU A 112 -16.80 17.01 16.27
N LEU A 113 -15.73 16.21 16.36
CA LEU A 113 -14.35 16.67 16.18
C LEU A 113 -13.87 16.53 14.72
N ALA A 114 -14.49 15.62 13.95
CA ALA A 114 -14.24 15.45 12.52
C ALA A 114 -15.09 16.39 11.66
N GLU A 115 -16.15 16.99 12.21
CA GLU A 115 -16.86 18.08 11.56
C GLU A 115 -15.92 19.27 11.38
N PRO A 116 -15.77 19.79 10.14
CA PRO A 116 -14.90 20.93 9.89
C PRO A 116 -15.49 22.16 10.59
N LYS A 117 -14.91 22.53 11.74
CA LYS A 117 -15.26 23.76 12.47
C LYS A 117 -14.88 25.04 11.74
N GLU A 118 -14.19 24.94 10.62
CA GLU A 118 -13.86 26.09 9.78
C GLU A 118 -15.08 26.49 8.95
N LYS A 119 -15.96 27.28 9.58
CA LYS A 119 -16.87 28.17 8.85
C LYS A 119 -16.01 29.18 8.10
N LEU A 120 -15.54 28.81 6.92
CA LEU A 120 -14.89 29.74 5.99
C LEU A 120 -15.83 30.91 5.79
N GLU A 121 -15.45 32.08 6.29
CA GLU A 121 -16.26 33.27 6.14
C GLU A 121 -16.44 33.54 4.64
N PRO A 122 -17.68 33.76 4.16
CA PRO A 122 -17.96 33.90 2.73
C PRO A 122 -17.15 35.04 2.10
N VAL A 123 -16.73 36.01 2.91
CA VAL A 123 -15.88 37.13 2.53
C VAL A 123 -14.52 36.66 1.98
N ALA A 124 -13.87 35.67 2.60
CA ALA A 124 -12.57 35.19 2.17
C ALA A 124 -12.63 34.50 0.79
N VAL A 125 -13.73 33.79 0.52
CA VAL A 125 -13.98 33.13 -0.76
C VAL A 125 -14.28 34.16 -1.86
N VAL A 126 -15.07 35.19 -1.55
CA VAL A 126 -15.38 36.25 -2.52
C VAL A 126 -14.13 37.05 -2.89
N LEU A 127 -13.28 37.38 -1.90
CA LEU A 127 -12.03 38.09 -2.15
C LEU A 127 -11.03 37.27 -2.97
N SER A 128 -10.94 35.96 -2.74
CA SER A 128 -10.04 35.11 -3.53
C SER A 128 -10.47 35.01 -4.99
N VAL A 129 -11.77 34.87 -5.25
CA VAL A 129 -12.32 34.83 -6.62
C VAL A 129 -12.08 36.16 -7.35
N LEU A 130 -12.29 37.30 -6.69
CA LEU A 130 -12.02 38.62 -7.28
C LEU A 130 -10.53 38.84 -7.57
N PHE A 131 -9.66 38.42 -6.65
CA PHE A 131 -8.22 38.55 -6.81
C PHE A 131 -7.71 37.75 -8.01
N TRP A 132 -8.08 36.47 -8.10
CA TRP A 132 -7.69 35.62 -9.23
C TRP A 132 -8.34 36.08 -10.55
N GLY A 133 -9.61 36.49 -10.52
CA GLY A 133 -10.30 37.04 -11.70
C GLY A 133 -9.61 38.29 -12.26
N SER A 134 -9.12 39.17 -11.39
CA SER A 134 -8.34 40.36 -11.79
C SER A 134 -7.00 39.97 -12.42
N ILE A 135 -6.27 39.04 -11.80
CA ILE A 135 -4.98 38.54 -12.33
C ILE A 135 -5.17 37.93 -13.71
N TYR A 136 -6.15 37.05 -13.89
CA TYR A 136 -6.40 36.42 -15.18
C TYR A 136 -6.86 37.41 -16.24
N SER A 137 -7.67 38.40 -15.87
CA SER A 137 -8.08 39.47 -16.79
C SER A 137 -6.88 40.32 -17.23
N PHE A 138 -5.97 40.62 -16.29
CA PHE A 138 -4.75 41.38 -16.58
C PHE A 138 -3.77 40.59 -17.45
N LEU A 139 -3.60 39.29 -17.17
CA LEU A 139 -2.81 38.37 -18.00
C LEU A 139 -3.40 38.25 -19.40
N LEU A 140 -4.71 38.09 -19.53
CA LEU A 140 -5.39 37.99 -20.82
C LEU A 140 -5.26 39.27 -21.63
N TYR A 141 -5.44 40.44 -20.99
CA TYR A 141 -5.29 41.73 -21.65
C TYR A 141 -3.82 42.03 -22.01
N GLY A 142 -2.88 41.63 -21.16
CA GLY A 142 -1.45 41.72 -21.44
C GLY A 142 -0.97 40.79 -22.55
N LEU A 143 -1.69 39.71 -22.83
CA LEU A 143 -1.39 38.76 -23.91
C LEU A 143 -2.07 39.14 -25.24
N LEU A 144 -3.12 39.97 -25.20
CA LEU A 144 -3.83 40.49 -26.38
C LEU A 144 -3.21 41.78 -26.96
N ARG A 145 -2.21 42.36 -26.29
CA ARG A 145 -1.46 43.54 -26.74
C ARG A 145 -0.08 43.16 -27.24
#